data_AF-A0A7K2P0B0-F1
#
_entry.id   AF-A0A7K2P0B0-F1
#
_cell.length_a   1.000
_cell.length_b   1.000
_cell.length_c   1.000
_cell.angle_alpha   90.00
_cell.angle_beta   90.00
_cell.angle_gamma   90.00
#
_symmetry.space_group_name_H-M   'P 1'
#
loop_
_entity.id
_entity.type
_entity.pdbx_description
1 polymer ?
#
loop_
_entity_poly.entity_id
_entity_poly.type
_entity_poly.pdbx_seq_one_letter_code
_entity_poly.pdbx_strand_id
1 'polypeptide(L)'
;MSVLDARSLNRAALARQLLLDRADRPVLGAVAHLGGMQAQEPQEPFVGLWSRLRDFAPRALDDLLTGRRVVRSHLMRRTVHLVTAEDVLAWRSRH
;
A
#
# COMPACT_ATOMS: atom_id res chain seq x y z
N MET A 1 0.90 -26.46 15.98
CA MET A 1 1.11 -25.54 14.84
C MET A 1 1.17 -26.37 13.57
N SER A 2 0.26 -26.18 12.62
CA SER A 2 0.38 -26.83 11.31
C SER A 2 1.50 -26.17 10.51
N VAL A 3 2.39 -26.96 9.92
CA VAL A 3 3.40 -26.45 8.98
C VAL A 3 2.69 -25.92 7.74
N LEU A 4 2.97 -24.66 7.36
CA LEU A 4 2.43 -24.09 6.13
C LEU A 4 3.20 -24.65 4.93
N ASP A 5 2.50 -25.30 4.00
CA ASP A 5 3.08 -25.64 2.71
C ASP A 5 3.23 -24.39 1.82
N ALA A 6 3.95 -24.52 0.70
CA ALA A 6 4.23 -23.39 -0.19
C ALA A 6 2.95 -22.76 -0.76
N ARG A 7 1.93 -23.58 -1.05
CA ARG A 7 0.64 -23.10 -1.58
C ARG A 7 -0.11 -22.28 -0.54
N SER A 8 -0.15 -22.75 0.71
CA SER A 8 -0.80 -22.08 1.83
C SER A 8 -0.10 -20.76 2.15
N LEU A 9 1.24 -20.75 2.16
CA LEU A 9 2.02 -19.53 2.34
C LEU A 9 1.75 -18.50 1.22
N ASN A 10 1.69 -18.95 -0.04
CA ASN A 10 1.37 -18.09 -1.18
C ASN A 10 -0.04 -17.50 -1.07
N ARG A 11 -1.06 -18.32 -0.77
CA ARG A 11 -2.43 -17.83 -0.60
C ARG A 11 -2.55 -16.87 0.57
N ALA A 12 -1.88 -17.15 1.70
CA ALA A 12 -1.83 -16.24 2.84
C ALA A 12 -1.16 -14.90 2.49
N ALA A 13 -0.11 -14.92 1.66
CA ALA A 13 0.54 -13.70 1.18
C ALA A 13 -0.38 -12.89 0.26
N LEU A 14 -1.00 -13.52 -0.74
CA LEU A 14 -1.93 -12.86 -1.66
C LEU A 14 -3.17 -12.31 -0.95
N ALA A 15 -3.69 -13.03 0.05
CA ALA A 15 -4.80 -12.56 0.88
C ALA A 15 -4.42 -11.27 1.62
N ARG A 16 -3.26 -11.23 2.27
CA ARG A 16 -2.73 -10.02 2.95
C ARG A 16 -2.35 -8.90 1.98
N GLN A 17 -2.12 -9.20 0.72
CA GLN A 17 -1.88 -8.19 -0.32
C GLN A 17 -3.18 -7.70 -0.99
N LEU A 18 -4.35 -8.20 -0.57
CA LEU A 18 -5.66 -7.88 -1.14
C LEU A 18 -5.75 -8.25 -2.63
N LEU A 19 -5.11 -9.36 -3.01
CA LEU A 19 -5.01 -9.83 -4.40
C LEU A 19 -5.82 -11.10 -4.67
N LEU A 20 -6.40 -11.72 -3.65
CA LEU A 20 -7.37 -12.81 -3.87
C LEU A 20 -8.77 -12.28 -4.12
N ASP A 21 -9.13 -11.21 -3.40
CA ASP A 21 -10.41 -10.53 -3.53
C ASP A 21 -10.22 -9.02 -3.35
N ARG A 22 -11.02 -8.23 -4.07
CA ARG A 22 -11.05 -6.78 -3.90
C ARG A 22 -11.72 -6.43 -2.58
N ALA A 23 -11.00 -5.67 -1.75
CA ALA A 23 -11.39 -5.37 -0.38
C ALA A 23 -12.27 -4.13 -0.27
N ASP A 24 -13.23 -4.19 0.66
CA ASP A 24 -14.04 -3.06 1.11
C ASP A 24 -13.27 -2.29 2.20
N ARG A 25 -12.25 -1.54 1.79
CA ARG A 25 -11.33 -0.82 2.70
C ARG A 25 -11.05 0.61 2.21
N PRO A 26 -10.97 1.61 3.11
CA PRO A 26 -10.53 2.95 2.74
C PRO A 26 -9.10 2.99 2.18
N VAL A 27 -8.83 3.86 1.20
CA VAL A 27 -7.51 3.99 0.54
C VAL A 27 -6.37 4.15 1.55
N LEU A 28 -6.51 5.06 2.53
CA LEU A 28 -5.49 5.29 3.57
C LEU A 28 -5.16 4.01 4.34
N GLY A 29 -6.20 3.25 4.73
CA GLY A 29 -6.02 1.98 5.45
C GLY A 29 -5.40 0.90 4.57
N ALA A 30 -5.65 0.92 3.27
CA ALA A 30 -5.02 -0.01 2.33
C ALA A 30 -3.53 0.27 2.17
N VAL A 31 -3.15 1.54 2.01
CA VAL A 31 -1.74 1.96 1.93
C VAL A 31 -0.99 1.55 3.21
N ALA A 32 -1.55 1.82 4.38
CA ALA A 32 -0.95 1.40 5.66
C ALA A 32 -0.80 -0.13 5.75
N HIS A 33 -1.87 -0.88 5.42
CA HIS A 33 -1.88 -2.34 5.48
C HIS A 33 -0.83 -2.99 4.58
N LEU A 34 -0.61 -2.43 3.39
CA LEU A 34 0.39 -2.94 2.44
C LEU A 34 1.82 -2.58 2.82
N GLY A 35 2.02 -1.73 3.83
CA GLY A 35 3.33 -1.22 4.20
C GLY A 35 3.83 -0.16 3.21
N GLY A 36 2.92 0.57 2.56
CA GLY A 36 3.23 1.45 1.43
C GLY A 36 3.19 0.75 0.07
N MET A 37 3.35 1.56 -0.98
CA MET A 37 3.34 1.11 -2.37
C MET A 37 4.46 1.77 -3.15
N GLN A 38 5.08 1.04 -4.07
CA GLN A 38 6.05 1.62 -4.98
C GLN A 38 5.38 2.70 -5.84
N ALA A 39 6.06 3.83 -6.00
CA ALA A 39 5.53 5.02 -6.64
C ALA A 39 6.64 5.74 -7.42
N GLN A 40 7.49 4.96 -8.11
CA GLN A 40 8.54 5.53 -8.96
C GLN A 40 7.87 6.26 -10.12
N GLU A 41 6.93 5.58 -10.76
CA GLU A 41 5.98 6.20 -11.67
C GLU A 41 4.74 6.67 -10.90
N PRO A 42 4.30 7.93 -11.07
CA PRO A 42 3.17 8.47 -10.30
C PRO A 42 1.86 7.68 -10.42
N GLN A 43 1.65 6.95 -11.52
CA GLN A 43 0.44 6.18 -11.77
C GLN A 43 0.42 4.80 -11.10
N GLU A 44 1.57 4.24 -10.72
CA GLU A 44 1.67 2.88 -10.15
C GLU A 44 0.77 2.66 -8.92
N PRO A 45 0.71 3.58 -7.93
CA PRO A 45 -0.16 3.40 -6.78
C PRO A 45 -1.65 3.40 -7.14
N PHE A 46 -2.06 4.15 -8.17
CA PHE A 46 -3.46 4.18 -8.62
C PHE A 46 -3.87 2.84 -9.19
N VAL A 47 -3.06 2.26 -10.09
CA VAL A 47 -3.32 0.92 -10.65
C VAL A 47 -3.28 -0.15 -9.55
N GLY A 48 -2.31 -0.03 -8.64
CA GLY A 48 -2.17 -0.96 -7.52
C GLY A 48 -3.37 -0.92 -6.55
N LEU A 49 -3.96 0.25 -6.28
CA LEU A 49 -5.14 0.37 -5.43
C LEU A 49 -6.42 -0.02 -6.16
N TRP A 50 -6.54 0.34 -7.44
CA TRP A 50 -7.67 -0.06 -8.30
C TRP A 50 -7.86 -1.59 -8.36
N SER A 51 -6.75 -2.32 -8.48
CA SER A 51 -6.73 -3.79 -8.51
C SER A 51 -7.07 -4.44 -7.17
N ARG A 52 -6.96 -3.72 -6.04
CA ARG A 52 -7.09 -4.26 -4.68
C ARG A 52 -8.35 -3.84 -3.93
N LEU A 53 -8.96 -2.73 -4.30
CA LEU A 53 -10.08 -2.12 -3.57
C LEU A 53 -11.33 -2.10 -4.42
N ARG A 54 -12.49 -2.49 -3.88
CA ARG A 54 -13.74 -2.62 -4.64
C ARG A 54 -14.21 -1.31 -5.27
N ASP A 55 -14.26 -0.26 -4.46
CA ASP A 55 -14.78 1.06 -4.86
C ASP A 55 -13.67 2.11 -4.92
N PHE A 56 -12.53 1.77 -5.51
CA PHE A 56 -11.42 2.71 -5.66
C PHE A 56 -11.79 3.86 -6.61
N ALA A 57 -11.85 5.07 -6.07
CA ALA A 57 -11.90 6.31 -6.84
C ALA A 57 -10.52 7.00 -6.80
N PRO A 58 -9.90 7.35 -7.94
CA PRO A 58 -8.61 8.05 -7.98
C PRO A 58 -8.57 9.31 -7.11
N ARG A 59 -9.66 10.08 -7.11
CA ARG A 59 -9.80 11.29 -6.28
C ARG A 59 -9.58 11.04 -4.79
N ALA A 60 -9.95 9.86 -4.28
CA ALA A 60 -9.71 9.53 -2.89
C ALA A 60 -8.21 9.43 -2.55
N LEU A 61 -7.36 9.02 -3.50
CA LEU A 61 -5.91 9.07 -3.32
C LEU A 61 -5.37 10.49 -3.51
N ASP A 62 -5.87 11.23 -4.49
CA ASP A 62 -5.49 12.63 -4.73
C ASP A 62 -5.74 13.52 -3.50
N ASP A 63 -6.92 13.38 -2.88
CA ASP A 63 -7.30 14.12 -1.69
C ASP A 63 -6.39 13.78 -0.49
N LEU A 64 -5.94 12.52 -0.37
CA LEU A 64 -4.99 12.11 0.67
C LEU A 64 -3.58 12.65 0.44
N LEU A 65 -3.14 12.71 -0.82
CA LEU A 65 -1.84 13.29 -1.22
C LEU A 65 -1.82 14.79 -0.98
N THR A 66 -2.83 15.51 -1.46
CA THR A 66 -2.94 16.97 -1.30
C THR A 66 -3.19 17.36 0.16
N GLY A 67 -3.95 16.55 0.90
CA GLY A 67 -4.14 16.66 2.34
C GLY A 67 -2.96 16.17 3.20
N ARG A 68 -1.86 15.72 2.59
CA ARG A 68 -0.63 15.22 3.25
C ARG A 68 -0.88 14.08 4.25
N ARG A 69 -1.96 13.30 4.07
CA ARG A 69 -2.22 12.07 4.83
C ARG A 69 -1.47 10.89 4.27
N VAL A 70 -1.15 10.95 2.98
CA VAL A 70 -0.26 10.06 2.25
C VAL A 70 0.84 10.92 1.63
N VAL A 71 2.07 10.43 1.62
CA VAL A 71 3.23 11.15 1.07
C VAL A 71 4.05 10.23 0.19
N ARG A 72 4.84 10.82 -0.71
CA ARG A 72 5.86 10.13 -1.49
C ARG A 72 7.23 10.42 -0.91
N SER A 73 8.02 9.38 -0.63
CA SER A 73 9.37 9.52 -0.09
C SER A 73 10.26 8.35 -0.51
N HIS A 74 11.58 8.55 -0.46
CA HIS A 74 12.53 7.45 -0.64
C HIS A 74 12.58 6.61 0.65
N LEU A 75 12.26 5.32 0.52
CA LEU A 75 12.26 4.38 1.65
C LEU A 75 12.94 3.06 1.27
N MET A 76 12.20 1.95 1.25
CA MET A 76 12.73 0.61 1.06
C MET A 76 13.57 0.53 -0.22
N ARG A 77 14.81 0.03 -0.07
CA ARG A 77 15.77 -0.12 -1.18
C ARG A 77 16.03 1.19 -1.95
N ARG A 78 15.88 2.36 -1.29
CA ARG A 78 16.05 3.72 -1.85
C ARG A 78 15.12 4.10 -3.01
N THR A 79 14.03 3.36 -3.19
CA THR A 79 13.04 3.68 -4.22
C THR A 79 11.91 4.56 -3.67
N VAL A 80 11.24 5.30 -4.55
CA VAL A 80 10.11 6.16 -4.15
C VAL A 80 8.93 5.30 -3.76
N HIS A 81 8.42 5.48 -2.55
CA HIS A 81 7.22 4.82 -2.04
C HIS A 81 6.18 5.86 -1.67
N LEU A 82 4.93 5.53 -1.97
CA LEU A 82 3.73 6.17 -1.46
C LEU A 82 3.35 5.47 -0.14
N VAL A 83 3.39 6.21 0.97
CA VAL A 83 3.15 5.69 2.32
C VAL A 83 2.25 6.64 3.10
N THR A 84 1.69 6.19 4.23
CA THR A 84 0.96 7.12 5.11
C THR A 84 1.94 8.09 5.78
N ALA A 85 1.42 9.25 6.20
CA ALA A 85 2.21 10.23 6.95
C ALA A 85 2.70 9.68 8.31
N GLU A 86 1.97 8.75 8.91
CA GLU A 86 2.40 8.09 10.15
C GLU A 86 3.56 7.12 9.87
N ASP A 87 3.41 6.27 8.86
CA ASP A 87 4.42 5.29 8.47
C ASP A 87 5.73 5.95 8.03
N VAL A 88 5.67 7.06 7.27
CA VAL A 88 6.89 7.77 6.88
C VAL A 88 7.63 8.31 8.10
N LEU A 89 6.93 8.78 9.14
CA LEU A 89 7.56 9.31 10.35
C LEU A 89 8.17 8.20 11.20
N ALA A 90 7.56 7.01 11.17
CA ALA A 90 8.04 5.82 11.87
C ALA A 90 9.24 5.16 11.16
N TRP A 91 9.27 5.15 9.82
CA TRP A 91 10.27 4.38 9.06
C TRP A 91 11.38 5.23 8.43
N ARG A 92 11.16 6.54 8.22
CA ARG A 92 12.22 7.38 7.66
C ARG A 92 13.42 7.38 8.58
N SER A 93 14.60 7.34 7.98
CA SER A 93 15.82 7.47 8.74
C SER A 93 15.86 8.82 9.45
N ARG A 94 16.29 8.80 10.72
CA ARG A 94 16.61 9.99 11.51
C ARG A 94 18.13 10.11 11.48
N HIS A 95 18.62 10.81 10.48
CA HIS A 95 20.02 11.25 10.41
C HIS A 95 20.07 12.71 10.85
#